data_AF-A0A7D9M9C4-F1
#
_entry.id   AF-A0A7D9M9C4-F1
#
_cell.length_a   1.000
_cell.length_b   1.000
_cell.length_c   1.000
_cell.angle_alpha   90.00
_cell.angle_beta   90.00
_cell.angle_gamma   90.00
#
_symmetry.space_group_name_H-M   'P 1'
#
loop_
_entity.id
_entity.type
_entity.pdbx_description
1 polymer ?
#
loop_
_entity_poly.entity_id
_entity_poly.type
_entity_poly.pdbx_seq_one_letter_code
_entity_poly.pdbx_strand_id
1 'polypeptide(L)'
;NTAYSTRLTSSMEVQLADCYKSLINQDKLEVELPPVQVQLGEVDCGVFAIAFAYDLAAGNDPSNVRYDQSKMREHLTNCLA
;
A
#
# COMPACT_ATOMS: atom_id res chain seq x y z
N ASN A 1 10.15 16.33 6.74
CA ASN A 1 9.10 16.10 7.75
C ASN A 1 7.85 15.66 6.99
N THR A 2 7.77 14.39 6.62
CA THR A 2 6.70 13.86 5.76
C THR A 2 5.70 13.18 6.68
N ALA A 3 4.54 13.80 6.90
CA ALA A 3 3.51 13.23 7.75
C ALA A 3 2.84 12.06 7.02
N TYR A 4 3.08 10.84 7.46
CA TYR A 4 2.29 9.69 7.04
C TYR A 4 0.89 9.81 7.65
N SER A 5 -0.16 9.55 6.88
CA SER A 5 -1.53 9.54 7.42
C SER A 5 -1.68 8.33 8.33
N THR A 6 -1.82 8.56 9.63
CA THR A 6 -2.06 7.50 10.63
C THR A 6 -3.56 7.21 10.80
N ARG A 7 -4.41 7.73 9.92
CA ARG A 7 -5.87 7.64 10.04
C ARG A 7 -6.50 7.18 8.74
N LEU A 8 -7.38 6.19 8.86
CA LEU A 8 -8.34 5.85 7.82
C LEU A 8 -9.34 7.00 7.66
N THR A 9 -9.74 7.27 6.42
CA THR A 9 -10.90 8.12 6.17
C THR A 9 -12.18 7.29 6.28
N SER A 10 -13.31 7.93 6.56
CA SER A 10 -14.60 7.21 6.61
C SER A 10 -14.93 6.51 5.28
N SER A 11 -14.49 7.05 4.15
CA SER A 11 -14.65 6.38 2.85
C SER A 11 -13.80 5.10 2.76
N MET A 12 -12.58 5.12 3.27
CA MET A 12 -11.72 3.92 3.33
C MET A 12 -12.32 2.86 4.25
N GLU A 13 -12.87 3.24 5.41
CA GLU A 13 -13.54 2.32 6.33
C GLU A 13 -14.71 1.59 5.65
N VAL A 14 -15.56 2.34 4.94
CA VAL A 14 -16.69 1.76 4.18
C VAL A 14 -16.19 0.79 3.10
N GLN A 15 -15.18 1.19 2.32
CA GLN A 15 -14.63 0.35 1.26
C GLN A 15 -13.99 -0.93 1.80
N LEU A 16 -13.22 -0.83 2.89
CA LEU A 16 -12.61 -1.98 3.55
C LEU A 16 -13.68 -2.93 4.10
N ALA A 17 -14.70 -2.40 4.77
CA ALA A 17 -15.82 -3.22 5.24
C ALA A 17 -16.52 -3.94 4.07
N ASP A 18 -16.82 -3.23 2.98
CA ASP A 18 -17.50 -3.84 1.83
C ASP A 18 -16.67 -4.90 1.11
N CYS A 19 -15.36 -4.69 0.96
CA CYS A 19 -14.45 -5.64 0.32
C CYS A 19 -14.20 -6.89 1.16
N TYR A 20 -14.09 -6.77 2.49
CA TYR A 20 -13.63 -7.85 3.37
C TYR A 20 -14.74 -8.49 4.22
N LYS A 21 -15.98 -7.96 4.24
CA LYS A 21 -17.09 -8.49 5.06
C LYS A 21 -17.38 -9.98 4.88
N SER A 22 -17.16 -10.54 3.69
CA SER A 22 -17.41 -11.98 3.43
C SER A 22 -16.26 -12.88 3.89
N LEU A 23 -15.09 -12.32 4.20
CA LEU A 23 -13.88 -13.05 4.57
C LEU A 23 -13.65 -13.06 6.09
N ILE A 24 -14.34 -12.19 6.83
CA ILE A 24 -14.24 -12.12 8.28
C ILE A 24 -15.36 -12.94 8.93
N ASN A 25 -14.99 -13.83 9.85
CA ASN A 25 -15.94 -14.56 10.71
C ASN A 25 -16.22 -13.83 12.03
N GLN A 26 -15.82 -12.56 12.12
CA GLN A 26 -15.91 -11.72 13.31
C GLN A 26 -16.53 -10.38 12.93
N ASP A 27 -17.14 -9.71 13.91
CA ASP A 27 -17.79 -8.41 13.73
C ASP A 27 -16.81 -7.24 13.60
N LYS A 28 -15.49 -7.50 13.64
CA LYS A 28 -14.43 -6.49 13.65
C LYS A 28 -13.34 -6.82 12.63
N LEU A 29 -13.02 -5.85 11.77
CA LEU A 29 -11.85 -5.87 10.90
C LEU A 29 -10.74 -5.03 11.54
N GLU A 30 -9.58 -5.63 11.77
CA GLU A 30 -8.39 -4.89 12.23
C GLU A 30 -7.55 -4.48 11.02
N VAL A 31 -7.14 -3.21 10.99
CA VAL A 31 -6.42 -2.61 9.87
C VAL A 31 -5.15 -1.96 10.42
N GLU A 32 -4.01 -2.35 9.87
CA GLU A 32 -2.72 -1.75 10.18
C GLU A 32 -2.35 -0.70 9.11
N LEU A 33 -1.86 0.46 9.56
CA LEU A 33 -1.36 1.54 8.70
C LEU A 33 0.14 1.74 8.95
N PRO A 34 0.99 0.92 8.32
CA PRO A 34 2.44 1.01 8.50
C PRO A 34 3.02 2.32 7.90
N PRO A 35 4.12 2.87 8.46
CA PRO A 35 4.75 4.09 7.99
C PRO A 35 5.63 3.85 6.74
N VAL A 36 5.01 3.44 5.64
CA VAL A 36 5.66 3.11 4.37
C VAL A 36 6.08 4.37 3.59
N GLN A 37 7.11 4.28 2.75
CA GLN A 37 7.62 5.41 1.96
C GLN A 37 6.51 6.15 1.18
N VAL A 38 6.37 7.47 1.40
CA VAL A 38 5.49 8.31 0.56
C VAL A 38 6.15 8.56 -0.78
N GLN A 39 5.38 8.44 -1.86
CA GLN A 39 5.79 8.90 -3.17
C GLN A 39 6.13 10.40 -3.18
N LEU A 40 6.96 10.81 -4.12
CA LEU A 40 7.12 12.22 -4.52
C LEU A 40 6.17 12.54 -5.67
N GLY A 41 5.50 13.71 -5.63
CA GLY A 41 4.50 14.09 -6.63
C GLY A 41 3.20 13.28 -6.55
N GLU A 42 2.34 13.39 -7.56
CA GLU A 42 0.95 12.90 -7.49
C GLU A 42 0.66 11.65 -8.33
N VAL A 43 1.61 11.20 -9.16
CA VAL A 43 1.34 10.22 -10.23
C VAL A 43 1.85 8.79 -9.99
N ASP A 44 2.66 8.57 -8.95
CA ASP A 44 3.34 7.29 -8.71
C ASP A 44 2.63 6.39 -7.69
N CYS A 45 1.45 6.76 -7.21
CA CYS A 45 0.69 6.01 -6.19
C CYS A 45 0.46 4.56 -6.60
N GLY A 46 0.09 4.33 -7.86
CA GLY A 46 -0.16 2.99 -8.38
C GLY A 46 1.09 2.11 -8.41
N VAL A 47 2.25 2.68 -8.73
CA VAL A 47 3.51 1.91 -8.78
C VAL A 47 4.01 1.58 -7.38
N PHE A 48 3.86 2.50 -6.42
CA PHE A 48 4.10 2.20 -5.00
C PHE A 48 3.15 1.13 -4.48
N ALA A 49 1.86 1.19 -4.81
CA ALA A 49 0.89 0.19 -4.39
C ALA A 49 1.26 -1.22 -4.88
N ILE A 50 1.72 -1.34 -6.13
CA ILE A 50 2.19 -2.62 -6.69
C ILE A 50 3.45 -3.11 -5.97
N ALA A 51 4.42 -2.23 -5.73
CA ALA A 51 5.66 -2.61 -5.03
C ALA A 51 5.38 -3.06 -3.58
N PHE A 52 4.51 -2.34 -2.86
CA PHE A 52 4.06 -2.73 -1.52
C PHE A 52 3.34 -4.07 -1.52
N ALA A 53 2.44 -4.29 -2.48
CA ALA A 53 1.74 -5.56 -2.61
C ALA A 53 2.69 -6.74 -2.88
N TYR A 54 3.72 -6.52 -3.71
CA TYR A 54 4.76 -7.51 -3.95
C TYR A 54 5.55 -7.83 -2.67
N ASP A 55 6.03 -6.81 -1.95
CA ASP A 55 6.80 -7.04 -0.73
C ASP A 55 5.98 -7.75 0.34
N LEU A 56 4.72 -7.37 0.54
CA LEU A 56 3.81 -8.08 1.44
C LEU A 56 3.60 -9.53 1.02
N ALA A 57 3.41 -9.81 -0.28
CA ALA A 57 3.26 -11.16 -0.79
C ALA A 57 4.55 -12.01 -0.66
N ALA A 58 5.72 -11.37 -0.70
CA ALA A 58 7.02 -11.99 -0.47
C ALA A 58 7.35 -12.19 1.02
N GLY A 59 6.50 -11.71 1.94
CA GLY A 59 6.71 -11.78 3.38
C GLY A 59 7.61 -10.68 3.94
N ASN A 60 7.86 -9.62 3.18
CA ASN A 60 8.59 -8.43 3.62
C ASN A 60 7.64 -7.37 4.18
N ASP A 61 8.12 -6.55 5.11
CA ASP A 61 7.44 -5.33 5.56
C ASP A 61 7.89 -4.14 4.71
N PRO A 62 7.01 -3.51 3.91
CA PRO A 62 7.34 -2.37 3.06
C PRO A 62 7.88 -1.15 3.82
N SER A 63 7.65 -1.05 5.14
CA SER A 63 8.21 0.02 6.00
C SER A 63 9.73 -0.06 6.14
N ASN A 64 10.29 -1.25 5.94
CA ASN A 64 11.72 -1.52 6.02
C ASN A 64 12.42 -1.46 4.64
N VAL A 65 11.67 -1.17 3.58
CA VAL A 65 12.18 -1.14 2.20
C VAL A 65 12.26 0.31 1.72
N ARG A 66 13.38 0.66 1.07
CA ARG A 66 13.56 1.96 0.42
C ARG A 66 13.53 1.80 -1.10
N TYR A 67 12.54 2.41 -1.72
CA TYR A 67 12.32 2.35 -3.16
C TYR A 67 13.00 3.52 -3.88
N ASP A 68 13.72 3.21 -4.95
CA ASP A 68 14.21 4.20 -5.90
C ASP A 68 13.09 4.56 -6.90
N GLN A 69 12.25 5.52 -6.52
CA GLN A 69 11.08 5.95 -7.29
C GLN A 69 11.39 6.28 -8.76
N SER A 70 12.59 6.81 -9.04
CA SER A 70 13.00 7.15 -10.40
C SER A 70 13.08 5.96 -11.34
N LYS A 71 13.28 4.75 -10.78
CA LYS A 71 13.42 3.49 -11.54
C LYS A 71 12.19 2.59 -11.46
N MET A 72 11.24 2.86 -10.55
CA MET A 72 10.13 1.94 -10.29
C MET A 72 9.24 1.72 -11.53
N ARG A 73 9.00 2.77 -12.33
CA ARG A 73 8.20 2.66 -13.57
C ARG A 73 8.87 1.77 -14.61
N GLU A 74 10.14 2.04 -14.91
CA GLU A 74 10.93 1.26 -15.85
C GLU A 74 11.04 -0.20 -15.40
N HIS A 75 11.30 -0.42 -14.10
CA HIS A 75 11.34 -1.76 -13.52
C HIS A 75 10.01 -2.49 -13.69
N LEU A 76 8.88 -1.85 -13.38
CA LEU A 76 7.56 -2.44 -13.55
C LEU A 76 7.27 -2.79 -15.02
N THR A 77 7.64 -1.90 -15.96
CA THR A 77 7.50 -2.17 -17.40
C THR A 77 8.33 -3.38 -17.81
N ASN A 78 9.56 -3.51 -17.33
CA ASN A 78 10.43 -4.65 -17.62
C ASN A 78 9.91 -5.97 -17.03
N CYS A 79 9.21 -5.92 -15.89
CA CYS A 79 8.61 -7.12 -15.28
C CYS A 79 7.34 -7.61 -16.01
N LEU A 80 6.64 -6.72 -16.72
CA LEU A 80 5.39 -7.03 -17.43
C LEU A 80 5.58 -7.30 -18.93
N ALA A 81 6.78 -7.05 -19.46
CA ALA A 81 7.18 -7.32 -20.84
C ALA A 81 7.51 -8.81 -21.04
#